data_AF-A0A529HMI3-F1
#
_entry.id   AF-A0A529HMI3-F1
#
_cell.length_a   1.000
_cell.length_b   1.000
_cell.length_c   1.000
_cell.angle_alpha   90.00
_cell.angle_beta   90.00
_cell.angle_gamma   90.00
#
_symmetry.space_group_name_H-M   'P 1'
#
loop_
_entity.id
_entity.type
_entity.pdbx_description
1 polymer ?
#
loop_
_entity_poly.entity_id
_entity_poly.type
_entity_poly.pdbx_seq_one_letter_code
_entity_poly.pdbx_strand_id
1 'polypeptide(L)' 'FDIVDLKVGSKMLRARTKAGYVSGPGEKVHARIDPEQAHFFDTASGKSLGVRL' A
#
# COMPACT_ATOMS: atom_id res chain seq x y z
N PHE A 1 -4.48 8.47 -13.91
CA PHE A 1 -3.77 7.92 -12.75
C PHE A 1 -3.01 6.71 -13.23
N ASP A 2 -1.83 6.48 -12.68
CA ASP A 2 -1.08 5.25 -12.96
C ASP A 2 -1.31 4.25 -11.83
N ILE A 3 -1.21 2.97 -12.16
CA ILE A 3 -1.16 1.90 -11.18
C ILE A 3 0.30 1.48 -11.07
N VAL A 4 0.83 1.55 -9.85
CA VAL A 4 2.21 1.16 -9.56
C VAL A 4 2.22 0.05 -8.53
N ASP A 5 3.11 -0.92 -8.72
CA ASP A 5 3.36 -1.98 -7.75
C ASP A 5 4.62 -1.63 -6.93
N LEU A 6 4.42 -1.37 -5.65
CA LEU A 6 5.47 -0.99 -4.70
C LEU A 6 5.98 -2.23 -3.96
N LYS A 7 7.29 -2.47 -4.01
CA LYS A 7 7.92 -3.51 -3.18
C LYS A 7 8.21 -2.95 -1.78
N VAL A 8 7.63 -3.57 -0.74
CA VAL A 8 7.86 -3.24 0.67
C VAL A 8 8.35 -4.50 1.39
N GLY A 9 9.66 -4.54 1.69
CA GLY A 9 10.31 -5.76 2.16
C GLY A 9 10.17 -6.88 1.14
N SER A 10 9.50 -7.97 1.52
CA SER A 10 9.18 -9.11 0.66
C SER A 10 7.79 -9.06 0.02
N LYS A 11 6.98 -8.04 0.32
CA LYS A 11 5.60 -7.91 -0.15
C LYS A 11 5.47 -6.89 -1.28
N MET A 12 4.39 -7.01 -2.05
CA MET A 12 3.98 -6.03 -3.06
C MET A 12 2.72 -5.32 -2.59
N LEU A 13 2.67 -4.00 -2.76
CA LEU A 13 1.52 -3.14 -2.49
C LEU A 13 1.16 -2.39 -3.77
N ARG A 14 -0.09 -2.52 -4.23
CA ARG A 14 -0.58 -1.79 -5.39
C ARG A 14 -1.12 -0.42 -4.97
N ALA A 15 -0.67 0.64 -5.64
CA ALA A 15 -1.08 2.00 -5.36
C ALA A 15 -1.49 2.75 -6.64
N ARG A 16 -2.30 3.79 -6.48
CA ARG A 16 -2.63 4.74 -7.54
C ARG A 16 -1.84 6.03 -7.34
N THR A 17 -1.29 6.57 -8.42
CA THR A 17 -0.57 7.85 -8.42
C THR A 17 -1.10 8.78 -9.49
N LYS A 18 -0.76 10.07 -9.41
CA LYS A 18 -0.93 10.97 -10.57
C LYS A 18 -0.12 10.39 -11.75
N ALA A 19 -0.65 10.57 -12.97
CA ALA A 19 0.04 10.06 -14.16
C ALA A 19 1.46 10.64 -14.27
N GLY A 20 2.45 9.80 -14.55
CA GLY A 20 3.86 10.17 -14.65
C GLY A 20 4.55 10.52 -13.33
N TYR A 21 3.91 10.27 -12.17
CA TYR A 21 4.52 10.60 -10.87
C TYR A 21 5.73 9.73 -10.52
N VAL A 22 5.72 8.47 -10.93
CA VAL A 22 6.87 7.56 -10.78
C VAL A 22 7.54 7.47 -12.15
N SER A 23 8.83 7.78 -12.20
CA SER A 23 9.61 7.91 -13.43
C SER A 23 9.87 6.56 -14.09
N GLY A 24 9.91 5.48 -13.29
CA GLY A 24 10.00 4.12 -13.81
C GLY A 24 10.25 3.04 -12.75
N PRO A 25 10.34 1.77 -13.17
CA PRO A 25 10.66 0.66 -12.29
C PRO A 25 12.01 0.81 -11.58
N GLY A 26 12.09 0.40 -10.32
CA GLY A 26 13.32 0.46 -9.52
C GLY A 26 13.55 1.79 -8.80
N GLU A 27 12.76 2.83 -9.10
CA GLU A 27 12.78 4.08 -8.36
C GLU A 27 12.35 3.86 -6.90
N LYS A 28 13.16 4.39 -5.96
CA LYS A 28 12.80 4.41 -4.54
C LYS A 28 11.90 5.61 -4.28
N VAL A 29 10.74 5.36 -3.69
CA VAL A 29 9.75 6.39 -3.39
C VAL A 29 9.32 6.33 -1.93
N HIS A 30 8.82 7.45 -1.43
CA HIS A 30 8.09 7.50 -0.17
C HIS A 30 6.58 7.35 -0.46
N ALA A 31 5.90 6.54 0.34
CA ALA A 31 4.46 6.34 0.27
C ALA A 31 3.81 6.63 1.63
N ARG A 32 2.60 7.20 1.60
CA ARG A 32 1.75 7.38 2.78
C ARG A 32 0.58 6.41 2.69
N ILE A 33 0.36 5.61 3.73
CA ILE A 33 -0.89 4.88 3.93
C ILE A 33 -1.81 5.78 4.75
N ASP A 34 -3.07 5.89 4.33
CA ASP A 34 -4.05 6.67 5.09
C ASP A 34 -4.55 5.83 6.28
N PRO A 35 -4.20 6.19 7.52
CA PRO A 35 -4.51 5.34 8.68
C PRO A 35 -6.01 5.19 8.92
N GLU A 36 -6.82 6.20 8.59
CA GLU A 36 -8.29 6.14 8.70
C GLU A 36 -8.93 5.12 7.75
N GLN A 37 -8.21 4.69 6.71
CA GLN A 37 -8.64 3.69 5.73
C GLN A 37 -7.90 2.35 5.90
N ALA A 38 -7.07 2.21 6.93
CA ALA A 38 -6.34 0.99 7.19
C ALA A 38 -7.25 -0.05 7.87
N HIS A 39 -7.11 -1.31 7.44
CA HIS A 39 -7.79 -2.44 8.06
C HIS A 39 -6.75 -3.45 8.55
N PHE A 40 -6.94 -3.93 9.78
CA PHE A 40 -6.11 -4.96 10.38
C PHE A 40 -6.90 -6.28 10.48
N PHE A 41 -6.19 -7.38 10.24
CA PHE A 41 -6.75 -8.73 10.24
C PHE A 41 -5.90 -9.65 11.10
N ASP A 42 -6.55 -10.58 11.78
CA ASP A 42 -5.86 -11.68 12.46
C ASP A 42 -5.20 -12.62 11.44
N THR A 43 -3.93 -12.97 11.68
CA THR A 43 -3.13 -13.76 10.73
C THR A 43 -3.61 -15.20 10.60
N ALA A 44 -4.15 -15.80 11.67
CA ALA A 44 -4.56 -17.20 11.67
C ALA A 44 -5.97 -17.40 11.07
N SER A 45 -6.92 -16.55 11.46
CA SER A 45 -8.33 -16.67 11.10
C SER A 45 -8.76 -15.77 9.95
N GLY A 46 -7.97 -14.75 9.60
CA GLY A 46 -8.32 -13.75 8.60
C GLY A 46 -9.45 -12.80 9.03
N LYS A 47 -9.91 -12.86 10.28
CA LYS A 47 -10.99 -12.00 10.77
C LYS A 47 -10.51 -10.55 10.91
N SER A 48 -11.36 -9.61 10.53
CA SER A 48 -11.09 -8.19 10.77
C SER A 48 -11.06 -7.91 12.27
N LEU A 49 -10.09 -7.11 12.70
CA LEU A 49 -9.94 -6.70 14.10
C LEU A 49 -10.82 -5.50 14.48
N GLY A 50 -11.45 -4.83 13.51
CA GLY A 50 -12.36 -3.70 13.76
C GLY A 50 -11.70 -2.44 14.37
N VAL A 51 -10.37 -2.32 14.29
CA VAL A 51 -9.61 -1.17 14.82
C VAL A 51 -9.75 0.03 13.89
N ARG A 52 -9.91 1.23 14.47
CA ARG A 52 -9.84 2.53 13.78
C ARG A 52 -8.74 3.37 14.41
N LEU A 53 -7.88 3.95 13.57
CA LEU A 53 -6.72 4.76 13.95
C LEU A 53 -7.02 6.26 13.90
#